data_AF-A0A967WVW3-F1
#
_entry.id   AF-A0A967WVW3-F1
#
_cell.length_a   1.000
_cell.length_b   1.000
_cell.length_c   1.000
_cell.angle_alpha   90.00
_cell.angle_beta   90.00
_cell.angle_gamma   90.00
#
_symmetry.space_group_name_H-M   'P 1'
#
loop_
_entity.id
_entity.type
_entity.pdbx_description
1 polymer ?
#
loop_
_entity_poly.entity_id
_entity_poly.type
_entity_poly.pdbx_seq_one_letter_code
_entity_poly.pdbx_strand_id
1 'polypeptide(L)'
;GGIESMEGFAFSRLFSLTILPWFIFFTWFAAAAFYGRLPTVFLEILWSNIALLLAGICALVMENGMEGIAYSKGFKAVILTLFCLSVLYYVIFTFRLPWADFFADPYAALVLGTGVA
;
A
#
# COMPACT_ATOMS: atom_id res chain seq x y z
N GLY A 1 31.27 6.43 -12.00
CA GLY A 1 30.27 5.50 -12.57
C GLY A 1 29.53 4.64 -11.56
N GLY A 2 30.00 4.46 -10.31
CA GLY A 2 29.34 3.53 -9.35
C GLY A 2 28.30 4.14 -8.39
N ILE A 3 28.26 5.47 -8.25
CA ILE A 3 27.38 6.14 -7.26
C ILE A 3 26.01 6.45 -7.89
N GLU A 4 25.97 6.85 -9.15
CA GLU A 4 24.70 7.09 -9.88
C GLU A 4 23.87 5.82 -10.04
N SER A 5 24.51 4.67 -10.28
CA SER A 5 23.81 3.39 -10.35
C SER A 5 23.22 2.97 -9.01
N MET A 6 23.93 3.26 -7.91
CA MET A 6 23.50 2.91 -6.56
C MET A 6 22.36 3.81 -6.07
N GLU A 7 22.37 5.09 -6.44
CA GLU A 7 21.25 6.00 -6.18
C GLU A 7 20.01 5.60 -6.99
N GLY A 8 20.16 5.30 -8.28
CA GLY A 8 19.07 4.82 -9.12
C GLY A 8 18.41 3.55 -8.56
N PHE A 9 19.25 2.60 -8.16
CA PHE A 9 18.86 1.34 -7.51
C PHE A 9 18.10 1.55 -6.18
N ALA A 10 18.55 2.47 -5.33
CA ALA A 10 17.93 2.71 -4.04
C ALA A 10 16.59 3.45 -4.16
N PHE A 11 16.54 4.51 -4.98
CA PHE A 11 15.33 5.33 -5.12
C PHE A 11 14.21 4.60 -5.87
N SER A 12 14.51 3.71 -6.83
CA SER A 12 13.50 2.88 -7.48
C SER A 12 12.77 1.99 -6.46
N ARG A 13 13.53 1.35 -5.57
CA ARG A 13 12.99 0.47 -4.50
C ARG A 13 12.24 1.25 -3.44
N LEU A 14 12.77 2.37 -2.96
CA LEU A 14 12.07 3.22 -1.99
C LEU A 14 10.73 3.72 -2.53
N PHE A 15 10.70 4.11 -3.81
CA PHE A 15 9.46 4.49 -4.46
C PHE A 15 8.49 3.31 -4.56
N SER A 16 8.94 2.15 -5.06
CA SER A 16 8.10 0.95 -5.14
C SER A 16 7.55 0.53 -3.77
N LEU A 17 8.35 0.57 -2.70
CA LEU A 17 7.91 0.29 -1.33
C LEU A 17 6.85 1.27 -0.82
N THR A 18 6.88 2.51 -1.30
CA THR A 18 5.89 3.53 -0.95
C THR A 18 4.56 3.28 -1.67
N ILE A 19 4.60 2.80 -2.92
CA ILE A 19 3.40 2.59 -3.75
C ILE A 19 2.79 1.18 -3.55
N LEU A 20 3.61 0.17 -3.23
CA LEU A 20 3.18 -1.23 -3.02
C LEU A 20 1.93 -1.41 -2.13
N PRO A 21 1.78 -0.71 -1.00
CA PRO A 21 0.61 -0.82 -0.13
C PRO A 21 -0.69 -0.45 -0.85
N TRP A 22 -0.62 0.53 -1.76
CA TRP A 22 -1.74 0.95 -2.58
C TRP A 22 -2.10 -0.13 -3.61
N PHE A 23 -1.11 -0.81 -4.20
CA PHE A 23 -1.39 -1.94 -5.08
C PHE A 23 -2.04 -3.10 -4.33
N ILE A 24 -1.52 -3.45 -3.14
CA ILE A 24 -2.14 -4.48 -2.29
C ILE A 24 -3.58 -4.10 -1.95
N PHE A 25 -3.81 -2.83 -1.59
CA PHE A 25 -5.16 -2.33 -1.34
C PHE A 25 -6.05 -2.52 -2.58
N PHE A 26 -5.63 -2.07 -3.77
CA PHE A 26 -6.43 -2.20 -4.98
C PHE A 26 -6.69 -3.67 -5.39
N THR A 27 -5.68 -4.53 -5.32
CA THR A 27 -5.81 -5.95 -5.70
C THR A 27 -6.66 -6.71 -4.70
N TRP A 28 -6.46 -6.49 -3.40
CA TRP A 28 -7.25 -7.18 -2.38
C TRP A 28 -8.72 -6.73 -2.41
N PHE A 29 -8.99 -5.43 -2.48
CA PHE A 29 -10.35 -4.87 -2.54
C PHE A 29 -11.09 -5.18 -3.83
N ALA A 30 -10.40 -5.60 -4.91
CA ALA A 30 -11.08 -6.02 -6.12
C ALA A 30 -12.06 -7.19 -5.86
N ALA A 31 -11.69 -8.18 -5.03
CA ALA A 31 -12.62 -9.25 -4.67
C ALA A 31 -13.85 -8.71 -3.94
N ALA A 32 -13.64 -7.83 -2.97
CA ALA A 32 -14.73 -7.19 -2.24
C ALA A 32 -15.65 -6.36 -3.16
N ALA A 33 -15.09 -5.69 -4.16
CA ALA A 33 -15.84 -4.86 -5.10
C ALA A 33 -16.69 -5.69 -6.09
N PHE A 34 -16.16 -6.80 -6.62
CA PHE A 34 -16.85 -7.59 -7.65
C PHE A 34 -17.72 -8.70 -7.07
N TYR A 35 -17.32 -9.31 -5.96
CA TYR A 35 -17.97 -10.48 -5.38
C TYR A 35 -18.54 -10.21 -3.98
N GLY A 36 -18.28 -9.03 -3.40
CA GLY A 36 -18.63 -8.75 -2.01
C GLY A 36 -17.80 -9.58 -1.04
N ARG A 37 -18.40 -9.99 0.07
CA ARG A 37 -17.73 -10.84 1.06
C ARG A 37 -17.55 -12.25 0.49
N LEU A 38 -16.31 -12.73 0.47
CA LEU A 38 -16.01 -14.10 0.07
C LEU A 38 -16.67 -15.11 1.03
N PRO A 39 -17.32 -16.17 0.52
CA PRO A 39 -18.19 -17.02 1.33
C PRO A 39 -17.43 -17.98 2.25
N THR A 40 -16.17 -18.26 1.95
CA THR A 40 -15.35 -19.23 2.69
C THR A 40 -13.97 -18.68 2.96
N VAL A 41 -13.43 -19.04 4.14
CA VAL A 41 -12.06 -18.71 4.56
C VAL A 41 -11.03 -19.22 3.54
N PHE A 42 -11.28 -20.37 2.91
CA PHE A 42 -10.40 -20.90 1.87
C PHE A 42 -10.28 -19.95 0.68
N LEU A 43 -11.39 -19.36 0.21
CA LEU A 43 -11.36 -18.39 -0.88
C LEU A 43 -10.63 -17.11 -0.48
N GLU A 44 -10.81 -16.64 0.76
CA GLU A 44 -10.09 -15.46 1.28
C GLU A 44 -8.58 -15.69 1.28
N ILE A 45 -8.13 -16.86 1.73
CA ILE A 45 -6.71 -17.24 1.72
C ILE A 45 -6.20 -17.33 0.28
N LEU A 46 -6.93 -18.02 -0.60
CA LEU A 46 -6.55 -18.18 -2.00
C LEU A 46 -6.42 -16.81 -2.69
N TRP A 47 -7.41 -15.94 -2.51
CA TRP A 47 -7.39 -14.60 -3.08
C TRP A 47 -6.28 -13.74 -2.52
N SER A 48 -6.03 -13.79 -1.20
CA SER A 48 -4.96 -13.02 -0.56
C SER A 48 -3.58 -13.38 -1.12
N ASN A 49 -3.34 -14.65 -1.43
CA ASN A 49 -2.10 -15.08 -2.08
C ASN A 49 -2.00 -14.58 -3.53
N ILE A 50 -3.11 -14.62 -4.28
CA ILE A 50 -3.14 -14.07 -5.65
C ILE A 50 -2.86 -12.57 -5.62
N ALA A 51 -3.53 -11.81 -4.74
CA ALA A 51 -3.35 -10.38 -4.57
C ALA A 51 -1.90 -10.02 -4.19
N LEU A 52 -1.27 -10.80 -3.31
CA LEU A 52 0.13 -10.67 -2.92
C LEU A 52 1.07 -10.87 -4.12
N LEU A 53 0.87 -11.93 -4.90
CA LEU A 53 1.68 -12.21 -6.09
C LEU A 53 1.54 -11.09 -7.13
N LEU A 54 0.33 -10.61 -7.37
CA LEU A 54 0.06 -9.49 -8.29
C LEU A 54 0.78 -8.21 -7.83
N ALA A 55 0.69 -7.87 -6.54
CA ALA A 55 1.38 -6.72 -5.99
C ALA A 55 2.91 -6.84 -6.13
N GLY A 56 3.46 -8.04 -5.88
CA GLY A 56 4.89 -8.32 -6.07
C GLY A 56 5.34 -8.15 -7.52
N ILE A 57 4.53 -8.61 -8.49
CA ILE A 57 4.79 -8.42 -9.92
C ILE A 57 4.77 -6.92 -10.26
N CYS A 58 3.78 -6.16 -9.76
CA CYS A 58 3.72 -4.72 -9.96
C CYS A 58 4.98 -4.02 -9.42
N ALA A 59 5.43 -4.37 -8.22
CA ALA A 59 6.68 -3.84 -7.66
C ALA A 59 7.88 -4.14 -8.55
N LEU A 60 8.03 -5.39 -9.01
CA LEU A 60 9.16 -5.80 -9.84
C LEU A 60 9.16 -5.06 -11.19
N VAL A 61 7.99 -4.90 -11.82
CA VAL A 61 7.85 -4.14 -13.08
C VAL A 61 8.22 -2.67 -12.87
N MET A 62 7.77 -2.06 -11.77
CA MET A 62 8.13 -0.67 -11.45
C MET A 62 9.61 -0.49 -11.15
N GLU A 63 10.18 -1.35 -10.30
CA GLU A 63 11.60 -1.28 -9.94
C GLU A 63 12.47 -1.37 -11.18
N ASN A 64 12.25 -2.37 -12.03
CA ASN A 64 13.00 -2.55 -13.27
C ASN A 64 12.80 -1.40 -14.25
N GLY A 65 11.58 -0.89 -14.38
CA GLY A 65 11.27 0.24 -15.25
C GLY A 65 11.92 1.55 -14.80
N MET A 66 12.26 1.66 -13.52
CA MET A 66 12.78 2.88 -12.91
C MET A 66 14.27 2.82 -12.54
N GLU A 67 14.91 1.64 -12.60
CA GLU A 67 16.31 1.41 -12.17
C GLU A 67 17.36 2.16 -13.02
N GLY A 68 16.99 2.70 -14.18
CA GLY A 68 17.86 3.53 -15.04
C GLY A 68 17.50 5.02 -15.09
N ILE A 69 16.52 5.48 -14.31
CA ILE A 69 16.03 6.86 -14.39
C ILE A 69 16.84 7.77 -13.47
N ALA A 70 17.31 8.91 -14.00
CA ALA A 70 17.92 9.95 -13.20
C ALA A 70 16.84 10.71 -12.40
N TYR A 71 16.83 10.52 -11.08
CA TYR A 71 15.86 11.18 -10.20
C TYR A 71 16.28 12.62 -9.88
N SER A 72 15.37 13.57 -10.10
CA SER A 72 15.58 14.96 -9.70
C SER A 72 15.60 15.10 -8.17
N LYS A 73 16.31 16.12 -7.65
CA LYS A 73 16.38 16.38 -6.19
C LYS A 73 14.99 16.53 -5.55
N GLY A 74 14.07 17.21 -6.24
CA GLY A 74 12.69 17.38 -5.78
C GLY A 74 11.94 16.05 -5.69
N PHE A 75 12.07 15.21 -6.72
CA PHE A 75 11.43 13.89 -6.72
C PHE A 75 12.00 12.96 -5.64
N LYS A 76 13.33 12.97 -5.43
CA LYS A 76 13.98 12.25 -4.32
C LYS A 76 13.42 12.67 -2.96
N ALA A 77 13.23 13.98 -2.74
CA ALA A 77 12.68 14.50 -1.49
C ALA A 77 11.23 14.02 -1.27
N VAL A 78 10.41 13.97 -2.33
CA VAL A 78 9.05 13.44 -2.26
C VAL A 78 9.05 11.95 -1.92
N ILE A 79 9.86 11.12 -2.60
CA ILE A 79 9.98 9.68 -2.29
C ILE A 79 10.33 9.48 -0.82
N LEU A 80 11.36 10.16 -0.33
CA LEU A 80 11.83 9.99 1.04
C LEU A 80 10.77 10.44 2.05
N THR A 81 10.08 11.55 1.79
CA THR A 81 9.00 12.05 2.65
C THR A 81 7.87 11.04 2.74
N LEU A 82 7.39 10.54 1.59
CA LEU A 82 6.31 9.56 1.56
C LEU A 82 6.72 8.24 2.21
N PHE A 83 7.94 7.77 1.97
CA PHE A 83 8.47 6.57 2.60
C PHE A 83 8.50 6.70 4.14
N CYS A 84 9.02 7.82 4.66
CA CYS A 84 9.03 8.09 6.09
C CYS A 84 7.61 8.18 6.67
N LEU A 85 6.68 8.83 5.97
CA LEU A 85 5.26 8.87 6.38
C LEU A 85 4.66 7.48 6.42
N SER A 86 4.89 6.64 5.41
CA SER A 86 4.42 5.25 5.39
C SER A 86 4.95 4.45 6.58
N VAL A 87 6.24 4.54 6.89
CA VAL A 87 6.84 3.88 8.06
C VAL A 87 6.20 4.39 9.36
N LEU A 88 6.06 5.70 9.51
CA LEU A 88 5.41 6.29 10.69
C LEU A 88 3.97 5.81 10.84
N TYR A 89 3.20 5.76 9.75
CA TYR A 89 1.83 5.28 9.76
C TYR A 89 1.75 3.81 10.15
N TYR A 90 2.62 2.94 9.61
CA TYR A 90 2.66 1.54 10.03
C TYR A 90 2.97 1.39 11.51
N VAL A 91 3.94 2.14 12.03
CA VAL A 91 4.30 2.06 13.44
C VAL A 91 3.16 2.58 14.32
N ILE A 92 2.63 3.77 14.04
CA ILE A 92 1.58 4.40 14.85
C ILE A 92 0.29 3.58 14.79
N PHE A 93 -0.15 3.20 13.58
CA PHE A 93 -1.42 2.49 13.38
C PHE A 93 -1.38 1.03 13.81
N THR A 94 -0.20 0.46 14.07
CA THR A 94 -0.07 -0.82 14.79
C THR A 94 -0.57 -0.71 16.24
N PHE A 95 -0.42 0.45 16.89
CA PHE A 95 -0.77 0.63 18.31
C PHE A 95 -2.03 1.46 18.54
N ARG A 96 -2.48 2.23 17.54
CA ARG A 96 -3.64 3.14 17.65
C ARG A 96 -4.43 3.13 16.36
N LEU A 97 -5.74 2.90 16.43
CA LEU A 97 -6.56 2.99 15.21
C LEU A 97 -6.67 4.44 14.72
N PRO A 98 -6.67 4.68 13.40
CA PRO A 98 -6.93 5.99 12.84
C PRO A 98 -8.36 6.46 13.16
N TRP A 99 -8.54 7.78 13.30
CA TRP A 99 -9.89 8.36 13.49
C TRP A 99 -10.78 8.17 12.25
N ALA A 100 -10.20 8.34 11.06
CA ALA A 100 -10.84 8.04 9.80
C ALA A 100 -10.34 6.68 9.31
N ASP A 101 -11.06 5.63 9.66
CA ASP A 101 -10.80 4.28 9.14
C ASP A 101 -11.60 4.10 7.83
N PHE A 102 -10.90 3.74 6.76
CA PHE A 102 -11.51 3.44 5.46
C PHE A 102 -12.45 2.23 5.54
N PHE A 103 -12.34 1.41 6.58
CA PHE A 103 -13.11 0.20 6.82
C PHE A 103 -13.99 0.29 8.08
N ALA A 104 -14.14 1.48 8.67
CA ALA A 104 -15.13 1.68 9.71
C ALA A 104 -16.52 1.35 9.15
N ASP A 105 -17.23 0.45 9.82
CA ASP A 105 -18.62 0.15 9.50
C ASP A 105 -19.48 1.39 9.82
N PRO A 106 -20.10 2.06 8.82
CA PRO A 106 -20.94 3.22 9.07
C PRO A 106 -22.17 2.90 9.95
N TYR A 107 -22.53 1.63 10.08
CA TYR A 107 -23.66 1.18 10.91
C TYR A 107 -23.26 0.84 12.35
N ALA A 108 -21.96 0.76 12.68
CA ALA A 108 -21.50 0.55 14.05
C ALA A 108 -21.95 1.70 14.97
N ALA A 109 -21.93 2.94 14.46
CA ALA A 109 -22.43 4.12 15.18
C ALA A 109 -23.96 4.09 15.37
N LEU A 110 -24.69 3.50 14.41
CA LEU A 110 -26.16 3.40 14.44
C LEU A 110 -26.64 2.37 15.49
N VAL A 111 -25.92 1.25 15.62
CA VAL A 111 -26.25 0.17 16.58
C VAL A 111 -25.91 0.57 18.02
N LEU A 112 -24.87 1.37 18.23
CA LEU A 112 -24.47 1.85 19.56
C LEU A 112 -25.24 3.10 20.02
N GLY A 113 -26.15 3.63 19.20
CA GLY A 113 -26.94 4.83 19.52
C GLY A 113 -26.11 6.12 19.66
N THR A 114 -24.81 6.06 19.35
CA THR A 114 -23.92 7.22 19.36
C THR A 114 -23.95 7.84 17.97
N GLY A 115 -25.04 8.56 17.68
CA GLY A 115 -25.10 9.42 16.50
C GLY A 115 -24.05 10.51 16.63
N VAL A 116 -22.93 10.37 15.94
CA VAL A 116 -22.06 11.49 15.60
C VAL A 116 -21.83 11.41 14.10
N ALA A 117 -22.35 12.44 13.44
CA ALA A 117 -22.25 12.69 12.00
C ALA A 117 -20.81 12.95 11.56
#